data_AF-A0A2D6CSV8-F1
#
_entry.id   AF-A0A2D6CSV8-F1
#
_cell.length_a   1.000
_cell.length_b   1.000
_cell.length_c   1.000
_cell.angle_alpha   90.00
_cell.angle_beta   90.00
_cell.angle_gamma   90.00
#
_symmetry.space_group_name_H-M   'P 1'
#
loop_
_entity.id
_entity.type
_entity.pdbx_description
1 polymer ?
#
loop_
_entity_poly.entity_id
_entity_poly.type
_entity_poly.pdbx_seq_one_letter_code
_entity_poly.pdbx_strand_id
1 'polypeptide(L)'
;MTLSAEIGIWIAAALTLCLYSFLYRDNPFYKFAEHLFVGVAQGYLTARTYFDGFLPYVWRPLMNAVGAGDGPAEPVEFVVIIPIGLGLLFFARFSKGHAWLTRLPLAFIIGTWCGINIPAMLNAQIFQQMNATIAPFGTMATFGETLKVVIVLLGSFAALTYFFFSVEHRGAVGRVSRVGIWFLMIGFGSAFGNTVMNRVMLLIQRVEFLMQDWMGPLIVQRVVGLFG
;
A
#
# COMPACT_ATOMS: atom_id res chain seq x y z
N MET A 1 6.29 12.94 32.27
CA MET A 1 5.47 13.13 31.07
C MET A 1 5.95 14.40 30.40
N THR A 2 6.50 14.31 29.19
CA THR A 2 6.92 15.51 28.46
C THR A 2 5.67 16.18 27.90
N LEU A 3 5.56 17.50 28.08
CA LEU A 3 4.42 18.31 27.64
C LEU A 3 4.10 18.13 26.13
N SER A 4 5.12 17.77 25.34
CA SER A 4 5.00 17.43 23.92
C SER A 4 4.20 16.15 23.65
N ALA A 5 4.31 15.12 24.50
CA ALA A 5 3.57 13.87 24.35
C ALA A 5 2.08 14.08 24.62
N GLU A 6 1.75 14.91 25.63
CA GLU A 6 0.35 15.21 25.97
C GLU A 6 -0.35 15.98 24.86
N ILE A 7 0.28 17.03 24.31
CA ILE A 7 -0.29 17.80 23.18
C ILE A 7 -0.54 16.89 21.97
N GLY A 8 0.40 15.99 21.66
CA GLY A 8 0.25 15.03 20.55
C GLY A 8 -0.95 14.11 20.73
N ILE A 9 -1.16 13.59 21.94
CA ILE A 9 -2.31 12.72 22.28
C ILE A 9 -3.62 13.49 22.14
N TRP A 10 -3.69 14.75 22.60
CA TRP A 10 -4.88 15.60 22.44
C TRP A 10 -5.23 15.87 20.98
N ILE A 11 -4.25 16.19 20.14
CA ILE A 11 -4.45 16.38 18.70
C ILE A 11 -4.94 15.08 18.05
N ALA A 12 -4.31 13.95 18.37
CA ALA A 12 -4.69 12.64 17.84
C ALA A 12 -6.10 12.22 18.27
N ALA A 13 -6.51 12.51 19.52
CA ALA A 13 -7.86 12.27 20.00
C ALA A 13 -8.88 13.15 19.28
N ALA A 14 -8.62 14.46 19.14
CA ALA A 14 -9.49 15.37 18.41
C ALA A 14 -9.69 14.96 16.95
N LEU A 15 -8.62 14.56 16.25
CA LEU A 15 -8.70 14.07 14.87
C LEU A 15 -9.44 12.73 14.78
N THR A 16 -9.24 11.81 15.73
CA THR A 16 -9.97 10.54 15.77
C THR A 16 -11.47 10.77 15.95
N LEU A 17 -11.87 11.70 16.82
CA LEU A 17 -13.27 12.10 16.99
C LEU A 17 -13.85 12.79 15.74
N CYS A 18 -13.07 13.66 15.08
CA CYS A 18 -13.48 14.28 13.81
C CYS A 18 -13.76 13.22 12.72
N LEU A 19 -12.94 12.18 12.64
CA LEU A 19 -13.15 11.06 11.72
C LEU A 19 -14.40 10.25 12.07
N TYR A 20 -14.64 9.98 13.37
CA TYR A 20 -15.84 9.29 13.81
C TYR A 20 -17.14 10.10 13.67
N SER A 21 -17.07 11.42 13.54
CA SER A 21 -18.26 12.24 13.26
C SER A 21 -18.96 11.82 11.96
N PHE A 22 -18.27 11.18 11.02
CA PHE A 22 -18.86 10.62 9.79
C PHE A 22 -19.98 9.61 10.09
N LEU A 23 -19.87 8.85 11.19
CA LEU A 23 -20.87 7.84 11.56
C LEU A 23 -22.25 8.45 11.83
N TYR A 24 -22.30 9.73 12.22
CA TYR A 24 -23.54 10.45 12.49
C TYR A 24 -24.09 11.14 11.25
N ARG A 25 -23.25 11.87 10.49
CA ARG A 25 -23.56 12.56 9.21
C ARG A 25 -22.27 13.16 8.61
N ASP A 26 -22.30 13.52 7.31
CA ASP A 26 -21.30 14.41 6.70
C ASP A 26 -21.28 15.79 7.40
N ASN A 27 -20.36 15.95 8.36
CA ASN A 27 -20.19 17.15 9.18
C ASN A 27 -18.93 17.93 8.73
N PRO A 28 -18.90 19.27 8.75
CA PRO A 28 -17.70 20.07 8.54
C PRO A 28 -16.43 19.55 9.24
N PHE A 29 -16.54 19.00 10.45
CA PHE A 29 -15.40 18.42 11.19
C PHE A 29 -14.76 17.21 10.48
N TYR A 30 -15.58 16.34 9.88
CA TYR A 30 -15.07 15.21 9.11
C TYR A 30 -14.33 15.69 7.85
N LYS A 31 -14.93 16.62 7.10
CA LYS A 31 -14.33 17.20 5.89
C LYS A 31 -13.01 17.92 6.17
N PHE A 32 -12.93 18.61 7.31
CA PHE A 32 -11.67 19.21 7.76
C PHE A 32 -10.58 18.16 7.98
N ALA A 33 -10.89 17.09 8.72
CA ALA A 33 -9.94 16.02 8.99
C ALA A 33 -9.50 15.31 7.70
N GLU A 34 -10.43 15.10 6.76
CA GLU A 34 -10.13 14.52 5.44
C GLU A 34 -9.18 15.41 4.63
N HIS A 35 -9.47 16.71 4.48
CA HIS A 35 -8.61 17.64 3.78
C HIS A 35 -7.24 17.81 4.44
N LEU A 36 -7.19 17.83 5.78
CA LEU A 36 -5.94 17.86 6.51
C LEU A 36 -5.11 16.61 6.22
N PHE A 37 -5.72 15.42 6.29
CA PHE A 37 -5.04 14.15 6.04
C PHE A 37 -4.49 14.08 4.62
N VAL A 38 -5.32 14.37 3.60
CA VAL A 38 -4.89 14.36 2.20
C VAL A 38 -3.84 15.45 1.94
N GLY A 39 -3.99 16.62 2.55
CA GLY A 39 -3.04 17.73 2.43
C GLY A 39 -1.67 17.39 3.00
N VAL A 40 -1.61 16.80 4.20
CA VAL A 40 -0.35 16.35 4.82
C VAL A 40 0.27 15.22 4.01
N ALA A 41 -0.52 14.25 3.54
CA ALA A 41 -0.03 13.16 2.70
C ALA A 41 0.60 13.70 1.41
N GLN A 42 -0.06 14.61 0.71
CA GLN A 42 0.47 15.20 -0.52
C GLN A 42 1.65 16.13 -0.26
N GLY A 43 1.65 16.88 0.85
CA GLY A 43 2.77 17.71 1.27
C GLY A 43 4.02 16.87 1.53
N TYR A 44 3.89 15.77 2.26
CA TYR A 44 4.99 14.82 2.51
C TYR A 44 5.52 14.21 1.21
N LEU A 45 4.62 13.73 0.33
CA LEU A 45 5.03 13.18 -0.96
C LEU A 45 5.73 14.23 -1.84
N THR A 46 5.27 15.47 -1.83
CA THR A 46 5.89 16.57 -2.59
C THR A 46 7.28 16.89 -2.04
N ALA A 47 7.42 17.04 -0.72
CA ALA A 47 8.71 17.28 -0.07
C ALA A 47 9.69 16.14 -0.38
N ARG A 48 9.23 14.89 -0.25
CA ARG A 48 10.02 13.71 -0.56
C ARG A 48 10.45 13.68 -2.03
N THR A 49 9.54 13.95 -2.96
CA THR A 49 9.86 14.00 -4.40
C THR A 49 10.86 15.10 -4.71
N TYR A 50 10.81 16.23 -4.00
CA TYR A 50 11.77 17.31 -4.15
C TYR A 50 13.16 16.94 -3.63
N PHE A 51 13.26 16.45 -2.40
CA PHE A 51 14.55 16.16 -1.76
C PHE A 51 15.19 14.85 -2.23
N ASP A 52 14.41 13.78 -2.42
CA ASP A 52 14.92 12.47 -2.84
C ASP A 52 14.97 12.34 -4.37
N GLY A 53 14.15 13.10 -5.08
CA GLY A 53 14.03 13.03 -6.54
C GLY A 53 14.72 14.21 -7.22
N PHE A 54 14.12 15.39 -7.12
CA PHE A 54 14.55 16.56 -7.90
C PHE A 54 15.98 17.02 -7.55
N LEU A 55 16.29 17.13 -6.26
CA LEU A 55 17.57 17.67 -5.81
C LEU A 55 18.78 16.79 -6.24
N PRO A 56 18.82 15.47 -5.99
CA PRO A 56 19.95 14.64 -6.36
C PRO A 56 20.02 14.30 -7.85
N TYR A 57 18.88 14.17 -8.55
CA TYR A 57 18.88 13.71 -9.95
C TYR A 57 18.85 14.85 -10.98
N VAL A 58 18.43 16.06 -10.60
CA VAL A 58 18.32 17.20 -11.52
C VAL A 58 19.20 18.36 -11.08
N TRP A 59 19.02 18.86 -9.85
CA TRP A 59 19.66 20.10 -9.41
C TRP A 59 21.18 19.96 -9.18
N ARG A 60 21.60 18.96 -8.39
CA ARG A 60 23.03 18.74 -8.08
C ARG A 60 23.87 18.41 -9.32
N PRO A 61 23.44 17.50 -10.23
CA PRO A 61 24.20 17.21 -11.46
C PRO A 61 24.31 18.44 -12.37
N LEU A 62 23.25 19.25 -12.48
CA LEU A 62 23.27 20.47 -13.29
C LEU A 62 24.22 21.52 -12.70
N MET A 63 24.23 21.70 -11.39
CA MET A 63 25.10 22.68 -10.72
C MET A 63 26.58 22.25 -10.74
N ASN A 64 26.86 20.95 -10.56
CA ASN A 64 28.21 20.40 -10.66
C ASN A 64 28.76 20.52 -12.09
N ALA A 65 27.92 20.34 -13.11
CA ALA A 65 28.31 20.52 -14.50
C ALA A 65 28.58 21.97 -14.92
N VAL A 66 27.93 22.94 -14.26
CA VAL A 66 28.16 24.38 -14.47
C VAL A 66 29.35 24.89 -13.61
N GLY A 67 29.97 24.02 -12.80
CA GLY A 67 31.13 24.37 -11.98
C GLY A 67 30.80 25.19 -10.72
N ALA A 68 29.53 25.27 -10.34
CA ALA A 68 29.04 26.04 -9.19
C ALA A 68 28.49 25.14 -8.05
N GLY A 69 28.82 23.84 -8.08
CA GLY A 69 28.30 22.84 -7.14
C GLY A 69 29.34 22.33 -6.13
N ASP A 70 28.87 21.70 -5.06
CA ASP A 70 29.67 21.25 -3.89
C ASP A 70 30.49 19.96 -4.13
N GLY A 71 30.54 19.44 -5.36
CA GLY A 71 31.21 18.17 -5.71
C GLY A 71 32.25 18.29 -6.83
N PRO A 72 33.02 17.22 -7.12
CA PRO A 72 33.95 17.21 -8.25
C PRO A 72 33.20 17.49 -9.57
N ALA A 73 33.81 18.33 -10.42
CA ALA A 73 33.24 18.71 -11.71
C ALA A 73 33.26 17.51 -12.66
N GLU A 74 32.16 16.77 -12.73
CA GLU A 74 31.95 15.71 -13.69
C GLU A 74 31.16 16.22 -14.90
N PRO A 75 31.52 15.82 -16.13
CA PRO A 75 30.75 16.18 -17.32
C PRO A 75 29.32 15.63 -17.22
N VAL A 76 28.34 16.39 -17.72
CA VAL A 76 26.93 15.94 -17.74
C VAL A 76 26.84 14.60 -18.47
N GLU A 77 26.57 13.52 -17.73
CA GLU A 77 26.27 12.25 -18.35
C GLU A 77 25.02 12.38 -19.22
N PHE A 78 25.05 11.78 -20.42
CA PHE A 78 23.94 11.83 -21.38
C PHE A 78 22.61 11.33 -20.79
N VAL A 79 22.68 10.52 -19.73
CA VAL A 79 21.57 9.96 -18.96
C VAL A 79 20.79 11.03 -18.16
N VAL A 80 21.41 12.16 -17.79
CA VAL A 80 20.76 13.26 -17.03
C VAL A 80 19.99 14.22 -17.95
N ILE A 81 20.40 14.32 -19.22
CA ILE A 81 19.79 15.21 -20.21
C ILE A 81 18.37 14.77 -20.57
N ILE A 82 18.13 13.46 -20.65
CA ILE A 82 16.83 12.88 -21.02
C ILE A 82 15.74 13.22 -19.99
N PRO A 83 15.93 13.00 -18.66
CA PRO A 83 14.98 13.43 -17.63
C PRO A 83 14.71 14.94 -17.62
N ILE A 84 15.72 15.77 -17.85
CA ILE A 84 15.56 17.22 -17.91
C ILE A 84 14.70 17.62 -19.13
N GLY A 85 14.99 17.04 -20.30
CA GLY A 85 14.20 17.26 -21.50
C GLY A 85 12.74 16.83 -21.33
N LEU A 86 12.51 15.63 -20.77
CA LEU A 86 11.15 15.15 -20.47
C LEU A 86 10.45 16.02 -19.40
N GLY A 87 11.18 16.50 -18.40
CA GLY A 87 10.68 17.44 -17.40
C GLY A 87 10.27 18.78 -18.01
N LEU A 88 11.04 19.31 -18.95
CA LEU A 88 10.69 20.55 -19.66
C LEU A 88 9.43 20.38 -20.52
N LEU A 89 9.25 19.21 -21.14
CA LEU A 89 8.04 18.90 -21.92
C LEU A 89 6.76 18.88 -21.07
N PHE A 90 6.84 18.68 -19.74
CA PHE A 90 5.68 18.81 -18.87
C PHE A 90 5.13 20.25 -18.80
N PHE A 91 5.98 21.27 -18.95
CA PHE A 91 5.51 22.66 -18.97
C PHE A 91 4.69 22.99 -20.22
N ALA A 92 4.78 22.18 -21.27
CA ALA A 92 3.91 22.30 -22.44
C ALA A 92 2.43 22.11 -22.09
N ARG A 93 2.10 21.55 -20.92
CA ARG A 93 0.73 21.48 -20.37
C ARG A 93 0.07 22.86 -20.16
N PHE A 94 0.84 23.92 -19.95
CA PHE A 94 0.30 25.27 -19.75
C PHE A 94 -0.11 25.95 -21.08
N SER A 95 0.32 25.42 -22.23
CA SER A 95 -0.03 25.95 -23.55
C SER A 95 -1.03 25.03 -24.26
N LYS A 96 -2.18 25.57 -24.68
CA LYS A 96 -3.24 24.81 -25.37
C LYS A 96 -2.76 24.17 -26.69
N GLY A 97 -1.76 24.75 -27.36
CA GLY A 97 -1.23 24.25 -28.64
C GLY A 97 -0.16 23.15 -28.52
N HIS A 98 0.60 23.12 -27.42
CA HIS A 98 1.72 22.20 -27.24
C HIS A 98 1.43 21.08 -26.23
N ALA A 99 0.21 21.03 -25.68
CA ALA A 99 -0.18 20.04 -24.67
C ALA A 99 0.00 18.57 -25.10
N TRP A 100 0.09 18.29 -26.41
CA TRP A 100 0.38 16.93 -26.92
C TRP A 100 1.77 16.43 -26.53
N LEU A 101 2.75 17.32 -26.33
CA LEU A 101 4.12 16.97 -25.94
C LEU A 101 4.18 16.31 -24.55
N THR A 102 3.24 16.64 -23.67
CA THR A 102 3.11 16.01 -22.34
C THR A 102 2.85 14.50 -22.42
N ARG A 103 2.38 13.98 -23.56
CA ARG A 103 2.17 12.54 -23.77
C ARG A 103 3.49 11.76 -23.75
N LEU A 104 4.60 12.34 -24.21
CA LEU A 104 5.90 11.66 -24.25
C LEU A 104 6.46 11.40 -22.84
N PRO A 105 6.54 12.40 -21.93
CA PRO A 105 6.89 12.15 -20.53
C PRO A 105 5.94 11.19 -19.83
N LEU A 106 4.62 11.28 -20.08
CA LEU A 106 3.65 10.37 -19.49
C LEU A 106 3.86 8.92 -19.95
N ALA A 107 4.11 8.70 -21.25
CA ALA A 107 4.42 7.38 -21.78
C ALA A 107 5.71 6.82 -21.18
N PHE A 108 6.73 7.66 -21.00
CA PHE A 108 7.99 7.28 -20.35
C PHE A 108 7.78 6.88 -18.88
N ILE A 109 7.02 7.67 -18.12
CA ILE A 109 6.67 7.37 -16.73
C ILE A 109 5.94 6.03 -16.68
N ILE A 110 4.83 5.86 -17.41
CA ILE A 110 4.03 4.63 -17.38
C ILE A 110 4.88 3.43 -17.82
N GLY A 111 5.66 3.58 -18.90
CA GLY A 111 6.55 2.52 -19.39
C GLY A 111 7.58 2.09 -18.35
N THR A 112 8.18 3.04 -17.64
CA THR A 112 9.14 2.76 -16.55
C THR A 112 8.46 2.07 -15.37
N TRP A 113 7.31 2.59 -14.93
CA TRP A 113 6.52 1.98 -13.85
C TRP A 113 6.11 0.55 -14.18
N CYS A 114 5.59 0.31 -15.39
CA CYS A 114 5.23 -1.02 -15.86
C CYS A 114 6.47 -1.94 -16.00
N GLY A 115 7.57 -1.44 -16.55
CA GLY A 115 8.81 -2.19 -16.72
C GLY A 115 9.41 -2.69 -15.41
N ILE A 116 9.29 -1.90 -14.34
CA ILE A 116 9.74 -2.30 -12.99
C ILE A 116 8.72 -3.22 -12.31
N ASN A 117 7.42 -2.88 -12.37
CA ASN A 117 6.41 -3.57 -11.57
C ASN A 117 5.95 -4.89 -12.17
N ILE A 118 5.92 -5.05 -13.49
CA ILE A 118 5.46 -6.31 -14.11
C ILE A 118 6.37 -7.47 -13.69
N PRO A 119 7.71 -7.42 -13.86
CA PRO A 119 8.59 -8.50 -13.42
C PRO A 119 8.54 -8.71 -11.90
N ALA A 120 8.50 -7.62 -11.13
CA ALA A 120 8.43 -7.68 -9.68
C ALA A 120 7.13 -8.36 -9.21
N MET A 121 5.99 -8.04 -9.82
CA MET A 121 4.70 -8.64 -9.50
C MET A 121 4.63 -10.10 -9.94
N LEU A 122 5.18 -10.45 -11.11
CA LEU A 122 5.30 -11.85 -11.54
C LEU A 122 6.12 -12.66 -10.54
N ASN A 123 7.24 -12.12 -10.06
CA ASN A 123 8.06 -12.78 -9.05
C ASN A 123 7.33 -12.90 -7.71
N ALA A 124 6.83 -11.78 -7.19
CA ALA A 124 6.24 -11.71 -5.84
C ALA A 124 4.89 -12.41 -5.72
N GLN A 125 4.08 -12.44 -6.79
CA GLN A 125 2.76 -13.06 -6.75
C GLN A 125 2.77 -14.44 -7.39
N ILE A 126 3.21 -14.57 -8.66
CA ILE A 126 3.08 -15.84 -9.37
C ILE A 126 4.15 -16.84 -8.91
N PHE A 127 5.42 -16.48 -8.99
CA PHE A 127 6.50 -17.43 -8.65
C PHE A 127 6.52 -17.76 -7.16
N GLN A 128 6.28 -16.80 -6.28
CA GLN A 128 6.16 -17.09 -4.84
C GLN A 128 4.94 -17.97 -4.52
N GLN A 129 3.78 -17.78 -5.15
CA GLN A 129 2.63 -18.66 -4.93
C GLN A 129 2.86 -20.08 -5.48
N MET A 130 3.52 -20.20 -6.64
CA MET A 130 3.94 -21.50 -7.18
C MET A 130 4.92 -22.19 -6.22
N ASN A 131 5.94 -21.47 -5.75
CA ASN A 131 6.91 -22.00 -4.78
C ASN A 131 6.23 -22.38 -3.47
N ALA A 132 5.35 -21.54 -2.90
CA ALA A 132 4.61 -21.85 -1.68
C ALA A 132 3.73 -23.11 -1.82
N THR A 133 3.26 -23.41 -3.03
CA THR A 133 2.50 -24.64 -3.30
C THR A 133 3.41 -25.86 -3.42
N ILE A 134 4.63 -25.72 -3.97
CA ILE A 134 5.57 -26.81 -4.27
C ILE A 134 6.57 -27.10 -3.13
N ALA A 135 7.05 -26.09 -2.41
CA ALA A 135 8.04 -26.22 -1.36
C ALA A 135 7.68 -27.23 -0.26
N PRO A 136 6.42 -27.32 0.20
CA PRO A 136 6.03 -28.28 1.23
C PRO A 136 6.25 -29.75 0.81
N PHE A 137 6.36 -30.05 -0.48
CA PHE A 137 6.59 -31.41 -0.97
C PHE A 137 7.98 -31.98 -0.65
N GLY A 138 8.98 -31.12 -0.41
CA GLY A 138 10.36 -31.54 -0.14
C GLY A 138 10.66 -31.82 1.33
N THR A 139 9.81 -31.36 2.25
CA THR A 139 10.03 -31.40 3.71
C THR A 139 8.94 -32.20 4.42
N MET A 140 8.58 -33.37 3.87
CA MET A 140 7.60 -34.26 4.49
C MET A 140 8.24 -35.08 5.61
N ALA A 141 8.34 -34.53 6.82
CA ALA A 141 8.89 -35.24 7.98
C ALA A 141 7.79 -35.83 8.87
N THR A 142 6.63 -35.17 8.94
CA THR A 142 5.52 -35.54 9.82
C THR A 142 4.26 -35.91 9.03
N PHE A 143 3.45 -36.83 9.57
CA PHE A 143 2.13 -37.19 8.99
C PHE A 143 1.23 -35.96 8.79
N GLY A 144 1.23 -35.02 9.75
CA GLY A 144 0.46 -33.77 9.65
C GLY A 144 0.93 -32.84 8.53
N GLU A 145 2.22 -32.82 8.21
CA GLU A 145 2.77 -32.05 7.09
C GLU A 145 2.37 -32.68 5.77
N THR A 146 2.53 -34.00 5.65
CA THR A 146 2.12 -34.78 4.48
C THR A 146 0.64 -34.56 4.14
N LEU A 147 -0.25 -34.59 5.15
CA LEU A 147 -1.66 -34.30 4.97
C LEU A 147 -1.92 -32.89 4.42
N LYS A 148 -1.24 -31.87 4.95
CA LYS A 148 -1.38 -30.49 4.45
C LYS A 148 -1.00 -30.38 2.99
N VAL A 149 0.11 -31.00 2.60
CA VAL A 149 0.59 -30.98 1.21
C VAL A 149 -0.41 -31.65 0.27
N VAL A 150 -0.92 -32.83 0.65
CA VAL A 150 -1.93 -33.55 -0.14
C VAL A 150 -3.22 -32.74 -0.28
N ILE A 151 -3.68 -32.10 0.79
CA ILE A 151 -4.88 -31.25 0.76
C ILE A 151 -4.67 -30.04 -0.17
N VAL A 152 -3.53 -29.37 -0.09
CA VAL A 152 -3.19 -28.24 -0.97
C VAL A 152 -3.08 -28.68 -2.42
N LEU A 153 -2.49 -29.85 -2.69
CA LEU A 153 -2.39 -30.41 -4.04
C LEU A 153 -3.77 -30.70 -4.63
N LEU A 154 -4.57 -31.49 -3.94
CA LEU A 154 -5.88 -31.89 -4.40
C LEU A 154 -6.82 -30.68 -4.50
N GLY A 155 -6.75 -29.76 -3.54
CA GLY A 155 -7.51 -28.51 -3.54
C GLY A 155 -7.13 -27.61 -4.72
N SER A 156 -5.85 -27.44 -5.00
CA SER A 156 -5.37 -26.62 -6.13
C SER A 156 -5.76 -27.22 -7.48
N PHE A 157 -5.58 -28.53 -7.70
CA PHE A 157 -6.05 -29.20 -8.92
C PHE A 157 -7.57 -29.11 -9.07
N ALA A 158 -8.34 -29.29 -8.00
CA ALA A 158 -9.79 -29.18 -8.04
C ALA A 158 -10.25 -27.74 -8.36
N ALA A 159 -9.59 -26.73 -7.78
CA ALA A 159 -9.86 -25.32 -8.05
C ALA A 159 -9.48 -24.91 -9.48
N LEU A 160 -8.33 -25.37 -10.00
CA LEU A 160 -7.95 -25.16 -11.39
C LEU A 160 -8.94 -25.80 -12.36
N THR A 161 -9.41 -27.02 -12.05
CA THR A 161 -10.44 -27.70 -12.83
C THR A 161 -11.78 -26.93 -12.84
N TYR A 162 -12.11 -26.25 -11.74
CA TYR A 162 -13.28 -25.38 -11.68
C TYR A 162 -13.15 -24.16 -12.61
N PHE A 163 -12.00 -23.49 -12.62
CA PHE A 163 -11.74 -22.33 -13.50
C PHE A 163 -11.42 -22.70 -14.95
N PHE A 164 -11.20 -23.98 -15.25
CA PHE A 164 -10.94 -24.43 -16.60
C PHE A 164 -12.24 -24.45 -17.43
N PHE A 165 -12.57 -23.28 -18.01
CA PHE A 165 -13.78 -23.09 -18.81
C PHE A 165 -13.74 -23.76 -20.19
N SER A 166 -12.60 -24.32 -20.61
CA SER A 166 -12.41 -24.93 -21.94
C SER A 166 -12.97 -26.35 -22.07
N VAL A 167 -13.41 -26.98 -20.97
CA VAL A 167 -14.01 -28.33 -20.98
C VAL A 167 -15.39 -28.28 -20.33
N GLU A 168 -16.40 -28.89 -20.97
CA GLU A 168 -17.72 -29.01 -20.38
C GLU A 168 -17.66 -29.82 -19.08
N HIS A 169 -18.16 -29.26 -17.98
CA HIS A 169 -18.19 -29.88 -16.65
C HIS A 169 -19.22 -31.03 -16.52
N ARG A 170 -19.16 -32.05 -17.37
CA ARG A 170 -19.98 -33.27 -17.30
C ARG A 170 -19.20 -34.44 -16.68
N GLY A 171 -19.90 -35.33 -15.97
CA GLY A 171 -19.33 -36.58 -15.43
C GLY A 171 -18.34 -36.40 -14.26
N ALA A 172 -17.15 -37.02 -14.35
CA ALA A 172 -16.13 -37.02 -13.30
C ALA A 172 -15.50 -35.62 -13.09
N VAL A 173 -15.29 -34.86 -14.16
CA VAL A 173 -14.76 -33.49 -14.14
C VAL A 173 -15.70 -32.55 -13.38
N GLY A 174 -17.02 -32.72 -13.54
CA GLY A 174 -18.02 -31.97 -12.77
C GLY A 174 -17.99 -32.27 -11.26
N ARG A 175 -17.68 -33.52 -10.86
CA ARG A 175 -17.54 -33.89 -9.44
C ARG A 175 -16.30 -33.26 -8.80
N VAL A 176 -15.16 -33.30 -9.49
CA VAL A 176 -13.90 -32.67 -9.04
C VAL A 176 -14.06 -31.15 -8.96
N SER A 177 -14.70 -30.54 -9.96
CA SER A 177 -15.01 -29.10 -9.97
C SER A 177 -15.89 -28.68 -8.78
N ARG A 178 -16.89 -29.49 -8.39
CA ARG A 178 -17.69 -29.21 -7.18
C ARG A 178 -16.85 -29.17 -5.91
N VAL A 179 -15.88 -30.06 -5.75
CA VAL A 179 -14.94 -30.01 -4.62
C VAL A 179 -14.10 -28.74 -4.69
N GLY A 180 -13.66 -28.35 -5.90
CA GLY A 180 -12.97 -27.08 -6.14
C GLY A 180 -13.77 -25.86 -5.66
N ILE A 181 -15.09 -25.83 -5.89
CA ILE A 181 -15.97 -24.75 -5.40
C ILE A 181 -15.91 -24.65 -3.87
N TRP A 182 -15.94 -25.77 -3.15
CA TRP A 182 -15.85 -25.76 -1.69
C TRP A 182 -14.51 -25.18 -1.21
N PHE A 183 -13.40 -25.59 -1.82
CA PHE A 183 -12.08 -25.03 -1.52
C PHE A 183 -12.01 -23.52 -1.81
N LEU A 184 -12.59 -23.07 -2.91
CA LEU A 184 -12.66 -21.65 -3.26
C LEU A 184 -13.52 -20.85 -2.28
N MET A 185 -14.67 -21.38 -1.87
CA MET A 185 -15.53 -20.72 -0.88
C MET A 185 -14.83 -20.59 0.48
N ILE A 186 -14.06 -21.59 0.90
CA ILE A 186 -13.25 -21.52 2.13
C ILE A 186 -12.14 -20.47 1.99
N GLY A 187 -11.42 -20.48 0.87
CA GLY A 187 -10.34 -19.52 0.61
C GLY A 187 -10.84 -18.07 0.53
N PHE A 188 -11.89 -17.83 -0.24
CA PHE A 188 -12.52 -16.51 -0.31
C PHE A 188 -13.14 -16.11 1.04
N GLY A 189 -13.81 -17.03 1.73
CA GLY A 189 -14.35 -16.78 3.07
C GLY A 189 -13.29 -16.35 4.08
N SER A 190 -12.12 -16.98 4.06
CA SER A 190 -10.96 -16.57 4.85
C SER A 190 -10.44 -15.19 4.48
N ALA A 191 -10.32 -14.88 3.18
CA ALA A 191 -9.88 -13.57 2.70
C ALA A 191 -10.87 -12.46 3.10
N PHE A 192 -12.18 -12.67 2.90
CA PHE A 192 -13.22 -11.75 3.35
C PHE A 192 -13.17 -11.57 4.87
N GLY A 193 -13.09 -12.67 5.64
CA GLY A 193 -12.98 -12.64 7.10
C GLY A 193 -11.78 -11.82 7.58
N ASN A 194 -10.61 -11.98 6.94
CA ASN A 194 -9.41 -11.22 7.28
C ASN A 194 -9.60 -9.70 7.05
N THR A 195 -10.25 -9.31 5.95
CA THR A 195 -10.53 -7.89 5.68
C THR A 195 -11.50 -7.27 6.69
N VAL A 196 -12.55 -8.01 7.10
CA VAL A 196 -13.49 -7.56 8.13
C VAL A 196 -12.79 -7.45 9.47
N MET A 197 -12.02 -8.46 9.85
CA MET A 197 -11.22 -8.47 11.08
C MET A 197 -10.28 -7.27 11.12
N ASN A 198 -9.57 -6.96 10.03
CA ASN A 198 -8.67 -5.81 9.98
C ASN A 198 -9.40 -4.48 10.19
N ARG A 199 -10.61 -4.32 9.64
CA ARG A 199 -11.42 -3.11 9.84
C ARG A 199 -11.94 -2.99 11.27
N VAL A 200 -12.40 -4.08 11.87
CA VAL A 200 -12.83 -4.11 13.28
C VAL A 200 -11.64 -3.90 14.22
N MET A 201 -10.49 -4.48 13.92
CA MET A 201 -9.26 -4.28 14.67
C MET A 201 -8.84 -2.81 14.68
N LEU A 202 -8.90 -2.13 13.52
CA LEU A 202 -8.65 -0.69 13.45
C LEU A 202 -9.62 0.12 14.32
N LEU A 203 -10.91 -0.27 14.36
CA LEU A 203 -11.89 0.37 15.23
C LEU A 203 -11.54 0.16 16.71
N ILE A 204 -11.24 -1.08 17.12
CA ILE A 204 -10.85 -1.43 18.49
C ILE A 204 -9.62 -0.62 18.90
N GLN A 205 -8.56 -0.59 18.08
CA GLN A 205 -7.35 0.17 18.35
C GLN A 205 -7.62 1.66 18.58
N ARG A 206 -8.56 2.24 17.82
CA ARG A 206 -8.92 3.66 17.97
C ARG A 206 -9.78 3.92 19.20
N VAL A 207 -10.67 2.98 19.58
CA VAL A 207 -11.43 3.07 20.84
C VAL A 207 -10.50 2.88 22.04
N GLU A 208 -9.58 1.93 21.97
CA GLU A 208 -8.56 1.68 22.98
C GLU A 208 -7.68 2.91 23.20
N PHE A 209 -7.20 3.53 22.12
CA PHE A 209 -6.47 4.80 22.17
C PHE A 209 -7.27 5.91 22.89
N LEU A 210 -8.56 6.07 22.58
CA LEU A 210 -9.39 7.08 23.23
C LEU A 210 -9.60 6.78 24.73
N MET A 211 -9.82 5.52 25.09
CA MET A 211 -10.11 5.12 26.47
C MET A 211 -8.87 5.04 27.35
N GLN A 212 -7.79 4.41 26.88
CA GLN A 212 -6.60 4.14 27.67
C GLN A 212 -5.58 5.27 27.55
N ASP A 213 -5.21 5.71 26.34
CA ASP A 213 -4.12 6.67 26.16
C ASP A 213 -4.56 8.11 26.39
N TRP A 214 -5.79 8.46 26.00
CA TRP A 214 -6.33 9.80 26.16
C TRP A 214 -7.10 9.99 27.48
N MET A 215 -8.16 9.20 27.72
CA MET A 215 -9.00 9.35 28.91
C MET A 215 -8.41 8.71 30.17
N GLY A 216 -7.65 7.63 30.06
CA GLY A 216 -7.10 6.89 31.19
C GLY A 216 -6.28 7.75 32.16
N PRO A 217 -5.25 8.49 31.69
CA PRO A 217 -4.48 9.40 32.52
C PRO A 217 -5.33 10.49 33.18
N LEU A 218 -6.34 11.01 32.48
CA LEU A 218 -7.22 12.07 32.99
C LEU A 218 -8.12 11.57 34.13
N ILE A 219 -8.61 10.34 34.03
CA ILE A 219 -9.42 9.71 35.07
C ILE A 219 -8.55 9.37 36.28
N VAL A 220 -7.37 8.77 36.07
CA VAL A 220 -6.45 8.42 37.15
C VAL A 220 -5.98 9.66 37.91
N GLN A 221 -5.61 10.75 37.21
CA GLN A 221 -5.24 12.01 37.85
C GLN A 221 -6.37 12.60 38.69
N ARG A 222 -7.62 12.52 38.22
CA ARG A 222 -8.79 13.01 38.97
C ARG A 222 -9.13 12.13 40.17
N VAL A 223 -9.00 10.81 40.06
CA VAL A 223 -9.26 9.88 41.16
C VAL A 223 -8.16 9.97 42.22
N VAL A 224 -6.89 9.96 41.83
CA VAL A 224 -5.76 10.15 42.78
C VAL A 224 -5.82 11.53 43.43
N GLY A 225 -6.15 12.59 42.68
CA GLY A 225 -6.38 13.93 43.23
C GLY A 225 -7.60 14.05 44.16
N LEU A 226 -8.54 13.11 44.11
CA LEU A 226 -9.67 13.01 45.05
C LEU A 226 -9.32 12.21 46.31
N PHE A 227 -8.31 11.34 46.25
CA PHE A 227 -7.93 10.45 47.36
C PHE A 227 -6.67 10.88 48.13
N GLY A 228 -5.90 11.88 47.66
CA GLY A 228 -4.78 12.47 48.39
C GLY A 228 -3.55 11.57 48.47
#